data_AF-A0A7S1LSS0-F1
#
_entry.id   AF-A0A7S1LSS0-F1
#
_cell.length_a   1.000
_cell.length_b   1.000
_cell.length_c   1.000
_cell.angle_alpha   90.00
_cell.angle_beta   90.00
_cell.angle_gamma   90.00
#
_symmetry.space_group_name_H-M   'P 1'
#
loop_
_entity.id
_entity.type
_entity.pdbx_description
1 polymer ?
#
loop_
_entity_poly.entity_id
_entity_poly.type
_entity_poly.pdbx_seq_one_letter_code
_entity_poly.pdbx_strand_id
1 'polypeptide(L)'
;MKVEVVANKKTLSMDLAGSAKFGELMKTLNIEEGLDVAKQVFLYDHKQIRMPSYEGGKLVVYDGKTREVTEDKTLDDLKIDGSEPLVCGELQDEWLEDMKWGAFSHTIYEADYLKHREFIVFNAQQQH
;
A
#
# COMPACT_ATOMS: atom_id res chain seq x y z
N MET A 1 -15.09 -3.91 12.58
CA MET A 1 -14.29 -5.09 12.19
C MET A 1 -12.86 -4.86 12.64
N LYS A 2 -12.13 -5.94 12.89
CA LYS A 2 -10.72 -5.88 13.25
C LYS A 2 -9.91 -6.17 11.99
N VAL A 3 -9.09 -5.21 11.57
CA VAL A 3 -8.24 -5.32 10.38
C VAL A 3 -6.79 -5.40 10.85
N GLU A 4 -6.06 -6.39 10.34
CA GLU A 4 -4.62 -6.52 10.61
C GLU A 4 -3.81 -5.98 9.44
N VAL A 5 -2.82 -5.13 9.74
CA VAL A 5 -1.90 -4.57 8.75
C VAL A 5 -0.47 -4.90 9.16
N VAL A 6 0.27 -5.54 8.26
CA VAL A 6 1.70 -5.81 8.42
C VAL A 6 2.49 -4.66 7.80
N ALA A 7 3.21 -3.91 8.63
CA ALA A 7 4.07 -2.80 8.24
C ALA A 7 5.30 -2.73 9.17
N ASN A 8 6.47 -2.33 8.67
CA ASN A 8 7.70 -2.20 9.48
C ASN A 8 8.06 -3.43 10.35
N LYS A 9 7.81 -4.65 9.85
CA LYS A 9 8.00 -5.94 10.55
C LYS A 9 7.08 -6.11 11.78
N LYS A 10 6.07 -5.27 11.94
CA LYS A 10 5.04 -5.36 12.98
C LYS A 10 3.69 -5.69 12.36
N THR A 11 2.85 -6.38 13.12
CA THR A 11 1.43 -6.51 12.81
C THR A 11 0.66 -5.55 13.70
N LEU A 12 -0.02 -4.59 13.07
CA LEU A 12 -0.90 -3.65 13.72
C LEU A 12 -2.33 -4.14 13.60
N SER A 13 -3.07 -4.05 14.69
CA SER A 13 -4.48 -4.38 14.72
C SER A 13 -5.28 -3.09 14.85
N MET A 14 -6.15 -2.83 13.89
CA MET A 14 -6.99 -1.64 13.84
C MET A 14 -8.47 -2.01 13.93
N ASP A 15 -9.21 -1.35 14.81
CA ASP A 15 -10.67 -1.45 14.87
C ASP A 15 -11.29 -0.40 13.95
N LEU A 16 -11.73 -0.83 12.77
CA LEU A 16 -12.37 0.03 11.75
C LEU A 16 -13.76 -0.50 11.39
N ALA A 17 -14.70 0.37 11.04
CA ALA A 17 -15.98 -0.08 10.48
C ALA A 17 -15.79 -0.58 9.03
N GLY A 18 -16.60 -1.54 8.56
CA GLY A 18 -16.53 -1.97 7.14
C GLY A 18 -16.93 -0.86 6.15
N SER A 19 -17.83 0.02 6.60
CA SER A 19 -18.19 1.25 5.91
C SER A 19 -17.13 2.35 5.96
N ALA A 20 -16.04 2.16 6.71
CA ALA A 20 -14.93 3.12 6.73
C ALA A 20 -14.30 3.21 5.34
N LYS A 21 -13.85 4.40 4.99
CA LYS A 21 -13.14 4.62 3.72
C LYS A 21 -11.72 4.08 3.79
N PHE A 22 -11.18 3.61 2.66
CA PHE A 22 -9.81 3.14 2.62
C PHE A 22 -8.81 4.24 3.00
N GLY A 23 -9.09 5.49 2.63
CA GLY A 23 -8.30 6.63 3.07
C GLY A 23 -8.23 6.82 4.60
N GLU A 24 -9.22 6.33 5.36
CA GLU A 24 -9.17 6.34 6.84
C GLU A 24 -8.15 5.33 7.36
N LEU A 25 -8.13 4.10 6.82
CA LEU A 25 -7.11 3.09 7.14
C LEU A 25 -5.69 3.63 6.90
N MET A 26 -5.48 4.28 5.76
CA MET A 26 -4.17 4.87 5.40
C MET A 26 -3.73 5.96 6.39
N LYS A 27 -4.67 6.81 6.82
CA LYS A 27 -4.40 7.86 7.81
C LYS A 27 -4.10 7.27 9.18
N THR A 28 -4.83 6.25 9.62
CA THR A 28 -4.53 5.56 10.88
C THR A 28 -3.12 4.96 10.84
N LEU A 29 -2.73 4.34 9.72
CA LEU A 29 -1.38 3.77 9.58
C LEU A 29 -0.27 4.85 9.59
N ASN A 30 -0.54 6.02 9.00
CA ASN A 30 0.36 7.16 9.08
C ASN A 30 0.56 7.63 10.52
N ILE A 31 -0.52 7.70 11.32
CA ILE A 31 -0.44 8.09 12.73
C ILE A 31 0.35 7.07 13.56
N GLU A 32 0.14 5.77 13.32
CA GLU A 32 0.75 4.70 14.12
C GLU A 32 2.22 4.42 13.76
N GLU A 33 2.59 4.43 12.47
CA GLU A 33 3.94 4.04 12.02
C GLU A 33 4.72 5.15 11.29
N GLY A 34 4.12 6.33 11.09
CA GLY A 34 4.76 7.46 10.41
C GLY A 34 4.89 7.29 8.89
N LEU A 35 4.25 6.28 8.29
CA LEU A 35 4.30 6.04 6.84
C LEU A 35 3.47 7.08 6.10
N ASP A 36 4.06 7.87 5.21
CA ASP A 36 3.34 8.91 4.45
C ASP A 36 2.23 8.31 3.59
N VAL A 37 1.00 8.79 3.76
CA VAL A 37 -0.20 8.33 3.02
C VAL A 37 0.03 8.30 1.51
N ALA A 38 0.69 9.32 0.95
CA ALA A 38 0.92 9.39 -0.49
C ALA A 38 1.93 8.34 -1.00
N LYS A 39 2.78 7.84 -0.10
CA LYS A 39 3.83 6.85 -0.36
C LYS A 39 3.43 5.43 0.03
N GLN A 40 2.35 5.27 0.79
CA GLN A 40 1.86 3.96 1.21
C GLN A 40 1.42 3.11 0.00
N VAL A 41 1.80 1.84 0.04
CA VAL A 41 1.39 0.82 -0.93
C VAL A 41 0.85 -0.41 -0.22
N PHE A 42 -0.42 -0.73 -0.44
CA PHE A 42 -1.05 -1.90 0.15
C PHE A 42 -1.12 -3.05 -0.84
N LEU A 43 -0.83 -4.25 -0.37
CA LEU A 43 -1.07 -5.51 -1.07
C LEU A 43 -2.15 -6.30 -0.33
N TYR A 44 -3.19 -6.71 -1.06
CA TYR A 44 -4.33 -7.47 -0.55
C TYR A 44 -5.03 -8.19 -1.69
N ASP A 45 -5.39 -9.48 -1.54
CA ASP A 45 -6.11 -10.27 -2.55
C ASP A 45 -5.54 -10.11 -3.98
N HIS A 46 -4.22 -10.29 -4.13
CA HIS A 46 -3.47 -10.12 -5.39
C HIS A 46 -3.57 -8.72 -6.04
N LYS A 47 -4.09 -7.73 -5.33
CA LYS A 47 -4.20 -6.34 -5.78
C LYS A 47 -3.20 -5.47 -5.05
N GLN A 48 -2.75 -4.44 -5.76
CA GLN A 48 -2.08 -3.29 -5.20
C GLN A 48 -3.07 -2.14 -5.08
N ILE A 49 -3.15 -1.52 -3.90
CA ILE A 49 -4.08 -0.42 -3.59
C ILE A 49 -3.29 0.77 -3.06
N ARG A 50 -3.53 1.96 -3.64
CA ARG A 50 -2.82 3.20 -3.31
C ARG A 50 -3.70 4.44 -3.41
N MET A 51 -3.29 5.53 -2.77
CA MET A 51 -3.89 6.85 -2.91
C MET A 51 -2.80 7.90 -3.23
N PRO A 52 -2.26 7.91 -4.46
CA PRO A 52 -1.18 8.81 -4.83
C PRO A 52 -1.65 10.27 -4.87
N SER A 53 -0.77 11.20 -4.48
CA SER A 53 -1.07 12.64 -4.40
C SER A 53 -1.50 13.24 -5.74
N TYR A 54 -0.95 12.76 -6.86
CA TYR A 54 -1.28 13.24 -8.21
C TYR A 54 -2.66 12.83 -8.72
N GLU A 55 -3.34 11.88 -8.06
CA GLU A 55 -4.72 11.49 -8.39
C GLU A 55 -5.78 12.23 -7.56
N GLY A 56 -5.37 13.22 -6.76
CA GLY A 56 -6.30 14.14 -6.08
C GLY A 56 -7.20 13.49 -5.03
N GLY A 57 -6.71 12.48 -4.32
CA GLY A 57 -7.46 11.76 -3.28
C GLY A 57 -8.24 10.54 -3.78
N LYS A 58 -8.05 10.16 -5.05
CA LYS A 58 -8.61 8.93 -5.62
C LYS A 58 -7.77 7.71 -5.29
N LEU A 59 -8.45 6.57 -5.23
CA LEU A 59 -7.81 5.27 -5.14
C LEU A 59 -7.34 4.80 -6.51
N VAL A 60 -6.15 4.22 -6.52
CA VAL A 60 -5.62 3.45 -7.63
C VAL A 60 -5.56 1.99 -7.21
N VAL A 61 -6.26 1.14 -7.95
CA VAL A 61 -6.25 -0.31 -7.75
C VAL A 61 -5.62 -0.96 -8.98
N TYR A 62 -4.64 -1.81 -8.77
CA TYR A 62 -4.00 -2.59 -9.81
C TYR A 62 -4.09 -4.08 -9.48
N ASP A 63 -4.71 -4.87 -10.36
CA ASP A 63 -4.96 -6.31 -10.16
C ASP A 63 -3.91 -7.22 -10.84
N GLY A 64 -2.80 -6.64 -11.30
CA GLY A 64 -1.80 -7.34 -12.10
C GLY A 64 -2.03 -7.28 -13.62
N LYS A 65 -3.15 -6.72 -14.07
CA LYS A 65 -3.47 -6.55 -15.51
C LYS A 65 -4.02 -5.16 -15.83
N THR A 66 -4.87 -4.63 -14.98
CA THR A 66 -5.63 -3.41 -15.21
C THR A 66 -5.38 -2.41 -14.08
N ARG A 67 -5.14 -1.15 -14.46
CA ARG A 67 -5.11 -0.02 -13.53
C ARG A 67 -6.48 0.66 -13.53
N GLU A 68 -7.18 0.61 -12.40
CA GLU A 68 -8.42 1.34 -12.16
C GLU A 68 -8.13 2.56 -11.29
N VAL A 69 -8.60 3.74 -11.72
CA VAL A 69 -8.65 4.94 -10.87
C VAL A 69 -10.09 5.16 -10.48
N THR A 70 -10.35 5.26 -9.19
CA THR A 70 -11.71 5.28 -8.64
C THR A 70 -11.77 6.17 -7.41
N GLU A 71 -12.96 6.62 -7.05
CA GLU A 71 -13.16 7.39 -5.81
C GLU A 71 -12.81 6.54 -4.59
N ASP A 72 -12.59 7.18 -3.44
CA ASP A 72 -12.30 6.47 -2.19
C ASP A 72 -13.44 5.48 -1.87
N LYS A 73 -13.12 4.18 -1.91
CA LYS A 73 -14.04 3.05 -1.70
C LYS A 73 -14.05 2.68 -0.22
N THR A 74 -15.14 2.07 0.24
CA THR A 74 -15.17 1.52 1.60
C THR A 74 -14.35 0.23 1.69
N LEU A 75 -14.00 -0.20 2.89
CA LEU A 75 -13.34 -1.49 3.09
C LEU A 75 -14.20 -2.64 2.57
N ASP A 76 -15.52 -2.60 2.79
CA ASP A 76 -16.47 -3.58 2.27
C ASP A 76 -16.50 -3.61 0.73
N ASP A 77 -16.47 -2.45 0.05
CA ASP A 77 -16.42 -2.37 -1.41
C ASP A 77 -15.14 -3.02 -1.99
N LEU A 78 -14.05 -2.94 -1.23
CA LEU A 78 -12.76 -3.56 -1.57
C LEU A 78 -12.67 -5.02 -1.09
N LYS A 79 -13.72 -5.53 -0.44
CA LYS A 79 -13.81 -6.86 0.18
C LYS A 79 -12.78 -7.09 1.28
N ILE A 80 -12.32 -6.03 1.94
CA ILE A 80 -11.44 -6.10 3.11
C ILE A 80 -12.32 -6.33 4.33
N ASP A 81 -12.40 -7.58 4.79
CA ASP A 81 -13.28 -8.00 5.89
C ASP A 81 -12.53 -8.38 7.19
N GLY A 82 -11.19 -8.33 7.15
CA GLY A 82 -10.32 -8.73 8.26
C GLY A 82 -10.05 -10.23 8.36
N SER A 83 -10.45 -11.03 7.36
CA SER A 83 -10.16 -12.47 7.31
C SER A 83 -8.68 -12.78 7.04
N GLU A 84 -7.97 -11.87 6.38
CA GLU A 84 -6.52 -11.96 6.12
C GLU A 84 -5.85 -10.59 6.33
N PRO A 85 -4.57 -10.57 6.70
CA PRO A 85 -3.86 -9.32 6.93
C PRO A 85 -3.53 -8.60 5.62
N LEU A 86 -3.58 -7.27 5.63
CA LEU A 86 -3.02 -6.45 4.57
C LEU A 86 -1.53 -6.27 4.78
N VAL A 87 -0.78 -6.14 3.69
CA VAL A 87 0.66 -5.82 3.77
C VAL A 87 0.87 -4.41 3.25
N CYS A 88 1.46 -3.53 4.06
CA CYS A 88 1.78 -2.16 3.66
C CYS A 88 3.29 -1.95 3.52
N GLY A 89 3.67 -1.35 2.41
CA GLY A 89 5.01 -0.85 2.13
C GLY A 89 5.00 0.65 1.88
N GLU A 90 6.19 1.20 1.67
CA GLU A 90 6.39 2.63 1.39
C GLU A 90 7.25 2.82 0.15
N LEU A 91 6.90 3.80 -0.67
CA LEU A 91 7.71 4.26 -1.79
C LEU A 91 8.94 5.05 -1.33
N GLN A 92 10.12 4.64 -1.80
CA GLN A 92 11.39 5.27 -1.42
C GLN A 92 11.88 6.33 -2.43
N ASP A 93 11.88 6.09 -3.75
CA ASP A 93 12.33 7.06 -4.78
C ASP A 93 11.83 6.74 -6.22
N GLU A 94 11.70 7.78 -7.06
CA GLU A 94 11.39 7.76 -8.51
C GLU A 94 12.63 8.15 -9.34
N TRP A 95 13.41 7.20 -9.89
CA TRP A 95 14.50 7.51 -10.85
C TRP A 95 14.60 6.47 -11.99
N LEU A 96 14.78 6.97 -13.23
CA LEU A 96 14.84 6.22 -14.50
C LEU A 96 16.28 5.79 -14.84
N GLU A 97 16.69 4.54 -14.56
CA GLU A 97 17.82 3.89 -15.26
C GLU A 97 17.68 2.35 -15.25
N ASP A 98 18.27 1.69 -16.25
CA ASP A 98 18.24 0.23 -16.47
C ASP A 98 19.06 -0.56 -15.43
N MET A 99 18.52 -1.65 -14.82
CA MET A 99 19.21 -2.96 -14.62
C MET A 99 18.56 -3.97 -13.65
N LYS A 100 18.73 -5.26 -14.07
CA LYS A 100 19.02 -6.58 -13.46
C LYS A 100 18.52 -7.03 -12.06
N TRP A 101 17.94 -8.22 -12.05
CA TRP A 101 17.32 -9.00 -10.96
C TRP A 101 18.30 -9.72 -10.00
N GLY A 102 17.98 -9.80 -8.70
CA GLY A 102 18.64 -10.60 -7.66
C GLY A 102 17.74 -10.86 -6.44
N ALA A 103 17.90 -12.02 -5.77
CA ALA A 103 16.87 -12.69 -4.95
C ALA A 103 16.90 -12.47 -3.41
N PHE A 104 15.68 -12.50 -2.82
CA PHE A 104 15.25 -12.99 -1.49
C PHE A 104 16.07 -12.67 -0.21
N SER A 105 16.01 -11.41 0.24
CA SER A 105 15.86 -11.00 1.65
C SER A 105 15.56 -9.50 1.70
N HIS A 106 14.43 -9.08 2.31
CA HIS A 106 13.77 -7.77 2.10
C HIS A 106 13.09 -7.69 0.73
N THR A 107 11.76 -7.87 0.71
CA THR A 107 11.00 -7.88 -0.55
C THR A 107 10.84 -6.45 -1.05
N ILE A 108 11.76 -6.03 -1.91
CA ILE A 108 11.60 -4.87 -2.80
C ILE A 108 10.69 -5.32 -3.93
N TYR A 109 9.55 -4.65 -4.12
CA TYR A 109 8.74 -4.82 -5.32
C TYR A 109 9.02 -3.65 -6.26
N GLU A 110 9.41 -3.98 -7.48
CA GLU A 110 9.52 -3.04 -8.59
C GLU A 110 8.23 -3.12 -9.41
N ALA A 111 7.50 -2.02 -9.51
CA ALA A 111 6.25 -1.97 -10.27
C ALA A 111 6.52 -1.44 -11.69
N ASP A 112 6.57 -2.36 -12.66
CA ASP A 112 6.83 -2.10 -14.10
C ASP A 112 5.74 -1.28 -14.84
N TYR A 113 4.73 -0.77 -14.13
CA TYR A 113 3.45 -0.33 -14.73
C TYR A 113 3.14 1.16 -14.62
N LEU A 114 4.00 1.96 -13.98
CA LEU A 114 3.91 3.40 -14.02
C LEU A 114 4.87 3.92 -15.08
N LYS A 115 4.60 5.06 -15.71
CA LYS A 115 5.55 5.70 -16.65
C LYS A 115 6.88 6.14 -15.98
N HIS A 116 7.11 5.69 -14.75
CA HIS A 116 8.19 5.98 -13.81
C HIS A 116 8.52 4.68 -13.04
N ARG A 117 9.81 4.44 -12.79
CA ARG A 117 10.28 3.32 -11.96
C ARG A 117 10.10 3.70 -10.50
N GLU A 118 9.29 2.95 -9.78
CA GLU A 118 9.02 3.18 -8.36
C GLU A 118 9.59 2.03 -7.52
N PHE A 119 10.41 2.38 -6.53
CA PHE A 119 10.93 1.43 -5.55
C PHE A 119 10.01 1.36 -4.33
N ILE A 120 9.37 0.20 -4.14
CA ILE A 120 8.54 -0.05 -2.95
C ILE A 120 9.33 -0.92 -1.99
N VAL A 121 9.54 -0.42 -0.77
CA VAL A 121 10.16 -1.18 0.30
C VAL A 121 9.08 -1.59 1.30
N PHE A 122 8.92 -2.90 1.46
CA PHE A 122 8.14 -3.44 2.55
C PHE A 122 9.04 -3.66 3.75
N ASN A 123 8.63 -3.12 4.90
CA ASN A 123 9.33 -3.31 6.16
C ASN A 123 10.75 -2.71 6.20
N ALA A 124 10.89 -1.46 5.77
CA ALA A 124 12.15 -0.71 5.83
C ALA A 124 12.65 -0.60 7.28
N GLN A 125 13.97 -0.70 7.49
CA GLN A 125 14.56 -0.32 8.78
C GLN A 125 14.50 1.20 8.91
N GLN A 126 13.66 1.71 9.82
CA GLN A 126 13.69 3.13 10.17
C GLN A 126 15.06 3.43 10.81
N GLN A 127 15.88 4.23 10.13
CA GLN A 127 17.05 4.85 10.75
C GLN A 127 16.52 5.98 11.64
N HIS A 128 16.57 5.75 12.96
CA HIS A 128 16.34 6.78 13.98
C HIS A 128 17.56 7.70 14.13
#